data_AF-L7KJR3-F1
#
_entry.id   AF-L7KJR3-F1
#
_cell.length_a   1.000
_cell.length_b   1.000
_cell.length_c   1.000
_cell.angle_alpha   90.00
_cell.angle_beta   90.00
_cell.angle_gamma   90.00
#
_symmetry.space_group_name_H-M   'P 1'
#
loop_
_entity.id
_entity.type
_entity.pdbx_description
1 polymer ?
#
loop_
_entity_poly.entity_id
_entity_poly.type
_entity_poly.pdbx_seq_one_letter_code
_entity_poly.pdbx_strand_id
1 'polypeptide(L)'
;MTEGGGVMSAANLAEVLGKVVDVGGDIEEVNALLIAAGVLIESLDAADALVVAAMRSVDGGQSLSLGDRCCLALAARSEPPVVLTADRAWADLDLPVVVTFIR
;
A
#
# COMPACT_ATOMS: atom_id res chain seq x y z
N MET A 1 -19.56 -11.67 0.77
CA MET A 1 -19.35 -10.67 -0.29
C MET A 1 -19.26 -9.34 0.42
N THR A 2 -18.06 -8.85 0.69
CA THR A 2 -17.86 -7.63 1.47
C THR A 2 -17.96 -6.44 0.53
N GLU A 3 -18.85 -5.51 0.83
CA GLU A 3 -19.06 -4.28 0.08
C GLU A 3 -17.79 -3.40 0.16
N GLY A 4 -17.19 -3.08 -1.01
CA GLY A 4 -16.62 -1.78 -1.36
C GLY A 4 -15.44 -1.16 -0.57
N GLY A 5 -14.71 -1.88 0.29
CA GLY A 5 -13.57 -1.33 1.06
C GLY A 5 -12.19 -1.67 0.50
N GLY A 6 -11.22 -0.78 0.66
CA GLY A 6 -9.79 -1.02 0.39
C GLY A 6 -9.01 -1.41 1.65
N VAL A 7 -7.83 -1.99 1.51
CA VAL A 7 -6.94 -2.31 2.64
C VAL A 7 -5.60 -1.60 2.44
N MET A 8 -5.08 -0.96 3.49
CA MET A 8 -3.76 -0.31 3.45
C MET A 8 -2.99 -0.51 4.76
N SER A 9 -1.67 -0.40 4.72
CA SER A 9 -0.85 -0.42 5.94
C SER A 9 -0.83 0.96 6.62
N ALA A 10 -0.47 0.99 7.89
CA ALA A 10 -0.22 2.25 8.61
C ALA A 10 0.90 3.10 7.95
N ALA A 11 1.87 2.47 7.28
CA ALA A 11 2.91 3.20 6.54
C ALA A 11 2.32 3.97 5.35
N ASN A 12 1.41 3.35 4.60
CA ASN A 12 0.75 4.02 3.48
C ASN A 12 -0.21 5.11 3.95
N LEU A 13 -0.90 4.90 5.09
CA LEU A 13 -1.72 5.95 5.69
C LEU A 13 -0.85 7.15 6.09
N ALA A 14 0.32 6.92 6.68
CA ALA A 14 1.25 7.99 7.04
C ALA A 14 1.74 8.78 5.82
N GLU A 15 1.97 8.13 4.67
CA GLU A 15 2.30 8.83 3.42
C GLU A 15 1.15 9.72 2.92
N VAL A 16 -0.09 9.21 2.95
CA VAL A 16 -1.28 9.98 2.58
C VAL A 16 -1.45 11.19 3.51
N LEU A 17 -1.42 10.99 4.82
CA LEU A 17 -1.57 12.08 5.79
C LEU A 17 -0.40 13.07 5.72
N GLY A 18 0.81 12.62 5.44
CA GLY A 18 1.95 13.50 5.17
C GLY A 18 1.70 14.42 3.97
N LYS A 19 1.09 13.91 2.89
CA LYS A 19 0.70 14.74 1.73
C LYS A 19 -0.39 15.74 2.05
N VAL A 20 -1.31 15.40 2.96
CA VAL A 20 -2.33 16.32 3.46
C VAL A 20 -1.67 17.47 4.23
N VAL A 21 -0.68 17.17 5.08
CA VAL A 21 0.11 18.21 5.79
C VAL A 21 0.85 19.10 4.81
N ASP A 22 1.49 18.53 3.76
CA ASP A 22 2.24 19.30 2.75
C ASP A 22 1.38 20.39 2.08
N VAL A 23 0.07 20.16 1.96
CA VAL A 23 -0.89 21.11 1.35
C VAL A 23 -1.71 21.90 2.39
N GLY A 24 -1.40 21.76 3.67
CA GLY A 24 -2.04 22.49 4.77
C GLY A 24 -3.44 21.99 5.15
N GLY A 25 -3.75 20.72 4.87
CA GLY A 25 -5.03 20.10 5.23
C GLY A 25 -5.09 19.53 6.65
N ASP A 26 -6.28 19.07 7.03
CA ASP A 26 -6.57 18.43 8.32
C ASP A 26 -6.42 16.90 8.21
N ILE A 27 -5.48 16.33 8.98
CA ILE A 27 -5.17 14.89 8.92
C ILE A 27 -6.23 14.05 9.61
N GLU A 28 -6.86 14.56 10.67
CA GLU A 28 -7.92 13.89 11.41
C GLU A 28 -9.18 13.78 10.55
N GLU A 29 -9.54 14.84 9.82
CA GLU A 29 -10.66 14.84 8.86
C GLU A 29 -10.43 13.82 7.74
N VAL A 30 -9.26 13.84 7.09
CA VAL A 30 -8.94 12.91 6.00
C VAL A 30 -8.91 11.46 6.49
N ASN A 31 -8.34 11.20 7.66
CA ASN A 31 -8.35 9.86 8.25
C ASN A 31 -9.78 9.37 8.52
N ALA A 32 -10.65 10.23 9.06
CA ALA A 32 -12.05 9.88 9.28
C ALA A 32 -12.80 9.59 7.97
N LEU A 33 -12.51 10.36 6.91
CA LEU A 33 -13.09 10.13 5.57
C LEU A 33 -12.65 8.79 4.97
N LEU A 34 -11.37 8.41 5.11
CA LEU A 34 -10.87 7.12 4.62
C LEU A 34 -11.55 5.94 5.35
N ILE A 35 -11.68 6.03 6.67
CA ILE A 35 -12.37 5.01 7.48
C ILE A 35 -13.86 4.94 7.08
N ALA A 36 -14.52 6.08 6.93
CA ALA A 36 -15.93 6.15 6.50
C ALA A 36 -16.14 5.60 5.08
N ALA A 37 -15.14 5.71 4.20
CA ALA A 37 -15.13 5.10 2.88
C ALA A 37 -14.85 3.58 2.90
N GLY A 38 -14.66 2.98 4.07
CA GLY A 38 -14.44 1.55 4.25
C GLY A 38 -12.99 1.10 4.09
N VAL A 39 -12.01 2.03 4.15
CA VAL A 39 -10.59 1.66 4.15
C VAL A 39 -10.22 1.03 5.48
N LEU A 40 -9.70 -0.19 5.43
CA LEU A 40 -9.17 -0.90 6.59
C LEU A 40 -7.67 -0.68 6.71
N ILE A 41 -7.22 -0.34 7.92
CA ILE A 41 -5.80 -0.19 8.24
C ILE A 41 -5.29 -1.47 8.90
N GLU A 42 -4.36 -2.14 8.24
CA GLU A 42 -3.76 -3.39 8.73
C GLU A 42 -2.33 -3.15 9.27
N SER A 43 -2.00 -3.91 10.32
CA SER A 43 -0.64 -3.91 10.87
C SER A 43 0.27 -4.81 10.03
N LEU A 44 1.51 -4.36 9.87
CA LEU A 44 2.61 -5.20 9.38
C LEU A 44 3.31 -5.88 10.55
N ASP A 45 3.72 -7.12 10.36
CA ASP A 45 4.47 -7.89 11.37
C ASP A 45 5.91 -8.22 10.93
N ALA A 46 6.58 -9.07 11.72
CA ALA A 46 7.96 -9.47 11.44
C ALA A 46 8.10 -10.32 10.17
N ALA A 47 7.08 -11.09 9.77
CA ALA A 47 7.08 -11.83 8.52
C ALA A 47 6.96 -10.87 7.33
N ASP A 48 6.11 -9.85 7.45
CA ASP A 48 6.00 -8.79 6.44
C ASP A 48 7.34 -8.06 6.26
N ALA A 49 8.06 -7.79 7.34
CA ALA A 49 9.38 -7.14 7.27
C ALA A 49 10.41 -7.91 6.43
N LEU A 50 10.36 -9.25 6.43
CA LEU A 50 11.23 -10.07 5.59
C LEU A 50 10.89 -9.91 4.11
N VAL A 51 9.60 -9.88 3.77
CA VAL A 51 9.11 -9.66 2.40
C VAL A 51 9.49 -8.26 1.92
N VAL A 52 9.24 -7.24 2.73
CA VAL A 52 9.63 -5.84 2.46
C VAL A 52 11.13 -5.71 2.21
N ALA A 53 11.96 -6.40 2.99
CA ALA A 53 13.41 -6.37 2.81
C ALA A 53 13.83 -7.09 1.52
N ALA A 54 13.27 -8.28 1.24
CA ALA A 54 13.61 -9.10 0.08
C ALA A 54 13.29 -8.40 -1.25
N MET A 55 12.25 -7.57 -1.30
CA MET A 55 11.90 -6.78 -2.49
C MET A 55 13.03 -5.85 -2.97
N ARG A 56 14.00 -5.48 -2.12
CA ARG A 56 15.18 -4.70 -2.58
C ARG A 56 16.08 -5.47 -3.54
N SER A 57 15.99 -6.79 -3.54
CA SER A 57 16.77 -7.68 -4.41
C SER A 57 16.07 -7.99 -5.74
N VAL A 58 14.81 -7.59 -5.91
CA VAL A 58 14.11 -7.66 -7.20
C VAL A 58 14.72 -6.62 -8.14
N ASP A 59 14.88 -6.95 -9.42
CA ASP A 59 15.33 -5.99 -10.44
C ASP A 59 14.39 -4.78 -10.45
N GLY A 60 14.94 -3.57 -10.23
CA GLY A 60 14.14 -2.35 -10.06
C GLY A 60 13.57 -2.12 -8.66
N GLY A 61 13.56 -3.12 -7.77
CA GLY A 61 12.98 -3.03 -6.42
C GLY A 61 13.68 -2.03 -5.48
N GLN A 62 14.89 -1.58 -5.82
CA GLN A 62 15.59 -0.50 -5.10
C GLN A 62 14.97 0.90 -5.32
N SER A 63 14.24 1.12 -6.42
CA SER A 63 13.56 2.40 -6.68
C SER A 63 12.23 2.52 -5.94
N LEU A 64 11.66 1.41 -5.47
CA LEU A 64 10.46 1.41 -4.64
C LEU A 64 10.73 2.15 -3.32
N SER A 65 9.76 2.94 -2.88
CA SER A 65 9.78 3.52 -1.54
C SER A 65 9.65 2.42 -0.47
N LEU A 66 9.85 2.76 0.80
CA LEU A 66 9.51 1.83 1.88
C LEU A 66 8.00 1.59 1.93
N GLY A 67 7.18 2.62 1.70
CA GLY A 67 5.72 2.54 1.66
C GLY A 67 5.21 1.62 0.55
N ASP A 68 5.82 1.68 -0.64
CA ASP A 68 5.48 0.81 -1.77
C ASP A 68 5.70 -0.66 -1.41
N ARG A 69 6.88 -0.97 -0.87
CA ARG A 69 7.22 -2.35 -0.45
C ARG A 69 6.30 -2.83 0.68
N CYS A 70 5.95 -1.96 1.62
CA CYS A 70 4.96 -2.26 2.67
C CYS A 70 3.57 -2.57 2.09
N CYS A 71 3.12 -1.79 1.11
CA CYS A 71 1.84 -2.01 0.42
C CYS A 71 1.83 -3.37 -0.32
N LEU A 72 2.89 -3.66 -1.06
CA LEU A 72 3.06 -4.91 -1.80
C LEU A 72 3.12 -6.13 -0.86
N ALA A 73 3.84 -6.02 0.27
CA ALA A 73 3.91 -7.08 1.26
C ALA A 73 2.55 -7.37 1.89
N LEU A 74 1.77 -6.34 2.22
CA LEU A 74 0.41 -6.50 2.70
C LEU A 74 -0.51 -7.14 1.65
N ALA A 75 -0.42 -6.72 0.39
CA ALA A 75 -1.20 -7.30 -0.70
C ALA A 75 -0.90 -8.79 -0.91
N ALA A 76 0.36 -9.23 -0.69
CA ALA A 76 0.75 -10.63 -0.76
C ALA A 76 0.06 -11.52 0.30
N ARG A 77 -0.56 -10.94 1.33
CA ARG A 77 -1.38 -11.67 2.32
C ARG A 77 -2.80 -11.97 1.83
N SER A 78 -3.26 -11.35 0.75
CA SER A 78 -4.61 -11.54 0.22
C SER A 78 -4.73 -12.77 -0.67
N GLU A 79 -5.95 -13.30 -0.81
CA GLU A 79 -6.25 -14.44 -1.68
C GLU A 79 -7.44 -14.11 -2.59
N PRO A 80 -7.22 -13.87 -3.91
CA PRO A 80 -5.92 -13.85 -4.59
C PRO A 80 -5.05 -12.64 -4.21
N PRO A 81 -3.71 -12.73 -4.34
CA PRO A 81 -2.79 -11.63 -3.99
C PRO A 81 -2.89 -10.52 -5.04
N VAL A 82 -3.68 -9.48 -4.75
CA VAL A 82 -3.95 -8.38 -5.69
C VAL A 82 -3.63 -7.04 -5.03
N VAL A 83 -2.93 -6.19 -5.76
CA VAL A 83 -2.68 -4.80 -5.37
C VAL A 83 -3.29 -3.84 -6.39
N LEU A 84 -3.90 -2.76 -5.90
CA LEU A 84 -4.42 -1.67 -6.73
C LEU A 84 -3.40 -0.53 -6.75
N THR A 85 -3.07 0.01 -7.91
CA THR A 85 -2.14 1.13 -8.01
C THR A 85 -2.45 2.03 -9.20
N ALA A 86 -2.11 3.31 -9.07
CA ALA A 86 -2.02 4.25 -10.19
C ALA A 86 -0.56 4.45 -10.66
N ASP A 87 0.40 3.77 -10.02
CA ASP A 87 1.81 3.79 -10.40
C ASP A 87 2.09 2.68 -11.43
N ARG A 88 2.59 3.07 -12.60
CA ARG A 88 2.94 2.12 -13.65
C ARG A 88 4.27 1.41 -13.40
N ALA A 89 5.14 1.98 -12.56
CA ALA A 89 6.46 1.41 -12.29
C ALA A 89 6.39 0.01 -11.68
N TRP A 90 5.28 -0.34 -11.02
CA TRP A 90 5.12 -1.66 -10.40
C TRP A 90 4.81 -2.76 -11.41
N ALA A 91 4.25 -2.44 -12.59
CA ALA A 91 3.84 -3.43 -13.58
C ALA A 91 5.03 -4.13 -14.27
N ASP A 92 6.20 -3.50 -14.26
CA ASP A 92 7.42 -4.02 -14.87
C ASP A 92 8.27 -4.85 -13.90
N LEU A 93 7.84 -4.97 -12.63
CA LEU A 93 8.55 -5.69 -11.58
C LEU A 93 8.07 -7.14 -11.48
N ASP A 94 9.00 -8.07 -11.26
CA ASP A 94 8.69 -9.46 -10.94
C ASP A 94 8.27 -9.58 -9.47
N LEU A 95 6.97 -9.40 -9.22
CA LEU A 95 6.37 -9.32 -7.88
C LEU A 95 5.48 -10.54 -7.59
N PRO A 96 5.39 -10.97 -6.31
CA PRO A 96 4.52 -12.08 -5.90
C PRO A 96 3.02 -11.67 -5.80
N VAL A 97 2.62 -10.60 -6.47
CA VAL A 97 1.24 -10.05 -6.44
C VAL A 97 0.79 -9.67 -7.84
N VAL A 98 -0.50 -9.77 -8.10
CA VAL A 98 -1.12 -9.26 -9.32
C VAL A 98 -1.33 -7.75 -9.19
N VAL A 99 -0.66 -6.99 -10.05
CA VAL A 99 -0.81 -5.54 -10.11
C VAL A 99 -2.02 -5.18 -10.98
N THR A 100 -3.01 -4.50 -10.40
CA THR A 100 -4.19 -4.00 -11.09
C THR A 100 -4.16 -2.47 -11.13
N PHE A 101 -4.18 -1.90 -12.32
CA PHE A 101 -4.15 -0.45 -12.50
C PHE A 101 -5.52 0.18 -12.28
N ILE A 102 -5.59 1.25 -11.49
CA ILE A 102 -6.78 2.07 -11.28
C ILE A 102 -6.55 3.49 -11.82
N ARG A 103 -7.61 4.11 -12.37
CA ARG A 103 -7.57 5.41 -13.07
C ARG A 103 -8.62 6.37 -12.55
#